data_AF-A0A923Z7Q6-F1
#
_entry.id   AF-A0A923Z7Q6-F1
#
_cell.length_a   1.000
_cell.length_b   1.000
_cell.length_c   1.000
_cell.angle_alpha   90.00
_cell.angle_beta   90.00
_cell.angle_gamma   90.00
#
_symmetry.space_group_name_H-M   'P 1'
#
loop_
_entity.id
_entity.type
_entity.pdbx_description
1 polymer ?
#
loop_
_entity_poly.entity_id
_entity_poly.type
_entity_poly.pdbx_seq_one_letter_code
_entity_poly.pdbx_strand_id
1 'polypeptide(L)'
;LSARGFQAVIYLAPLAVGDSVADEPQILARQGITFVHIPIAFNQPTGADFDRFAAAMNDLANKKVLVHCQINLRASSMTFLYRTIVGKEDPQVAFAPVEKVWVPTGVWQKFIETQLKANGIMFDPF
;
A
#
# COMPACT_ATOMS: atom_id res chain seq x y z
N LEU A 1 -9.44 8.78 13.46
CA LEU A 1 -8.04 8.70 12.93
C LEU A 1 -7.25 9.98 13.21
N SER A 2 -7.86 11.15 13.08
CA SER A 2 -7.23 12.45 13.36
C SER A 2 -6.69 12.57 14.79
N ALA A 3 -7.42 12.06 15.79
CA ALA A 3 -6.96 12.01 17.20
C ALA A 3 -5.68 11.17 17.41
N ARG A 4 -5.30 10.30 16.45
CA ARG A 4 -4.03 9.54 16.45
C ARG A 4 -2.96 10.18 15.55
N GLY A 5 -3.22 11.39 15.08
CA GLY A 5 -2.33 12.19 14.23
C GLY A 5 -2.33 11.81 12.75
N PHE A 6 -3.20 10.91 12.29
CA PHE A 6 -3.29 10.58 10.86
C PHE A 6 -3.89 11.76 10.08
N GLN A 7 -3.25 12.10 8.97
CA GLN A 7 -3.59 13.25 8.13
C GLN A 7 -4.03 12.83 6.73
N ALA A 8 -3.72 11.61 6.33
CA ALA A 8 -4.16 11.05 5.06
C ALA A 8 -4.44 9.55 5.16
N VAL A 9 -5.32 9.07 4.28
CA VAL A 9 -5.66 7.67 4.08
C VAL A 9 -5.54 7.33 2.60
N ILE A 10 -4.84 6.23 2.28
CA ILE A 10 -4.82 5.63 0.95
C ILE A 10 -5.54 4.28 1.02
N TYR A 11 -6.63 4.15 0.25
CA TYR A 11 -7.41 2.92 0.15
C TYR A 11 -7.11 2.18 -1.16
N LEU A 12 -6.77 0.89 -1.06
CA LEU A 12 -6.27 0.10 -2.20
C LEU A 12 -7.23 -0.96 -2.73
N ALA A 13 -8.37 -1.20 -2.07
CA ALA A 13 -9.33 -2.19 -2.56
C ALA A 13 -10.34 -1.54 -3.55
N PRO A 14 -10.81 -2.27 -4.57
CA PRO A 14 -11.93 -1.81 -5.41
C PRO A 14 -13.19 -1.58 -4.56
N LEU A 15 -14.04 -0.58 -4.89
CA LEU A 15 -15.24 -0.26 -4.09
C LEU A 15 -16.33 -1.35 -4.13
N ALA A 16 -16.26 -2.29 -5.08
CA ALA A 16 -17.22 -3.39 -5.23
C ALA A 16 -17.05 -4.53 -4.21
N VAL A 17 -16.26 -4.33 -3.16
CA VAL A 17 -16.18 -5.32 -2.08
C VAL A 17 -17.32 -5.07 -1.09
N GLY A 18 -18.10 -6.10 -0.78
CA GLY A 18 -19.28 -6.02 0.09
C GLY A 18 -19.02 -5.50 1.50
N ASP A 19 -17.75 -5.52 1.95
CA ASP A 19 -17.32 -5.05 3.27
C ASP A 19 -16.69 -3.64 3.26
N SER A 20 -16.83 -2.89 2.16
CA SER A 20 -16.32 -1.51 2.14
C SER A 20 -17.06 -0.62 3.14
N VAL A 21 -16.32 0.27 3.81
CA VAL A 21 -16.92 1.22 4.75
C VAL A 21 -17.75 2.21 3.95
N ALA A 22 -19.07 2.16 4.13
CA ALA A 22 -19.99 3.12 3.52
C ALA A 22 -19.57 4.55 3.91
N ASP A 23 -19.55 5.44 2.91
CA ASP A 23 -19.21 6.84 3.08
C ASP A 23 -17.84 7.13 3.73
N GLU A 24 -16.87 6.21 3.61
CA GLU A 24 -15.51 6.41 4.12
C GLU A 24 -14.90 7.77 3.74
N PRO A 25 -14.97 8.23 2.47
CA PRO A 25 -14.48 9.56 2.10
C PRO A 25 -15.11 10.69 2.93
N GLN A 26 -16.42 10.62 3.18
CA GLN A 26 -17.18 11.62 3.91
C GLN A 26 -16.84 11.59 5.41
N ILE A 27 -16.66 10.40 5.99
CA ILE A 27 -16.24 10.22 7.38
C ILE A 27 -14.83 10.80 7.61
N LEU A 28 -13.92 10.61 6.64
CA LEU A 28 -12.56 11.14 6.68
C LEU A 28 -12.51 12.64 6.44
N ALA A 29 -13.31 13.16 5.50
CA ALA A 29 -13.42 14.58 5.22
C ALA A 29 -13.90 15.36 6.46
N ARG A 30 -14.88 14.83 7.21
CA ARG A 30 -15.35 15.40 8.49
C ARG A 30 -14.25 15.47 9.57
N GLN A 31 -13.20 14.66 9.43
CA GLN A 31 -12.03 14.66 10.32
C GLN A 31 -10.87 15.50 9.78
N GLY A 32 -11.03 16.16 8.62
CA GLY A 32 -9.95 16.89 7.94
C GLY A 32 -8.87 15.98 7.36
N ILE A 33 -9.16 14.71 7.13
CA ILE A 33 -8.21 13.71 6.63
C ILE A 33 -8.31 13.64 5.11
N THR A 34 -7.17 13.78 4.42
CA THR A 34 -7.10 13.58 2.98
C THR A 34 -7.37 12.11 2.63
N PHE A 35 -8.26 11.85 1.69
CA PHE A 35 -8.54 10.50 1.20
C PHE A 35 -8.08 10.34 -0.24
N VAL A 36 -7.33 9.28 -0.53
CA VAL A 36 -6.89 8.90 -1.87
C VAL A 36 -7.30 7.47 -2.13
N HIS A 37 -8.03 7.24 -3.22
CA HIS A 37 -8.46 5.90 -3.62
C HIS A 37 -7.66 5.43 -4.84
N ILE A 38 -6.98 4.29 -4.71
CA ILE A 38 -6.16 3.67 -5.76
C ILE A 38 -6.59 2.20 -5.87
N PRO A 39 -7.67 1.89 -6.60
CA PRO A 39 -8.21 0.54 -6.64
C PRO A 39 -7.26 -0.42 -7.37
N ILE A 40 -6.87 -1.51 -6.69
CA ILE A 40 -5.99 -2.55 -7.25
C ILE A 40 -6.72 -3.90 -7.31
N ALA A 41 -6.83 -4.45 -8.51
CA ALA A 41 -7.32 -5.81 -8.73
C ALA A 41 -6.37 -6.81 -8.05
N PHE A 42 -6.90 -7.64 -7.13
CA PHE A 42 -6.05 -8.54 -6.34
C PHE A 42 -5.35 -9.59 -7.21
N ASN A 43 -6.05 -10.07 -8.24
CA ASN A 43 -5.55 -11.11 -9.14
C ASN A 43 -4.63 -10.56 -10.25
N GLN A 44 -4.48 -9.24 -10.35
CA GLN A 44 -3.69 -8.61 -11.41
C GLN A 44 -3.06 -7.29 -10.94
N PRO A 45 -2.17 -7.31 -9.94
CA PRO A 45 -1.37 -6.12 -9.59
C PRO A 45 -0.40 -5.78 -10.73
N THR A 46 -0.26 -4.50 -11.06
CA THR A 46 0.57 -4.02 -12.17
C THR A 46 1.62 -3.02 -11.71
N GLY A 47 2.68 -2.82 -12.51
CA GLY A 47 3.66 -1.77 -12.26
C GLY A 47 3.02 -0.37 -12.22
N ALA A 48 2.04 -0.11 -13.08
CA ALA A 48 1.31 1.15 -13.08
C ALA A 48 0.52 1.39 -11.76
N ASP A 49 0.06 0.32 -11.11
CA ASP A 49 -0.56 0.42 -9.78
C ASP A 49 0.47 0.86 -8.73
N PHE A 50 1.69 0.31 -8.80
CA PHE A 50 2.79 0.74 -7.93
C PHE A 50 3.19 2.19 -8.19
N ASP A 51 3.31 2.60 -9.45
CA ASP A 51 3.67 3.98 -9.81
C ASP A 51 2.65 4.99 -9.27
N ARG A 52 1.36 4.70 -9.41
CA ARG A 52 0.27 5.51 -8.85
C ARG A 52 0.33 5.57 -7.32
N PHE A 53 0.59 4.43 -6.68
CA PHE A 53 0.73 4.36 -5.23
C PHE A 53 1.94 5.17 -4.74
N ALA A 54 3.10 5.02 -5.38
CA ALA A 54 4.31 5.74 -5.04
C ALA A 54 4.16 7.25 -5.25
N ALA A 55 3.52 7.68 -6.34
CA ALA A 55 3.20 9.08 -6.58
C ALA A 55 2.32 9.66 -5.46
N ALA A 56 1.24 8.96 -5.09
CA ALA A 56 0.36 9.40 -4.00
C ALA A 56 1.08 9.47 -2.65
N MET A 57 1.97 8.51 -2.35
CA MET A 57 2.79 8.55 -1.12
C MET A 57 3.78 9.73 -1.13
N ASN A 58 4.39 10.04 -2.27
CA ASN A 58 5.30 11.18 -2.42
C ASN A 58 4.57 12.52 -2.23
N ASP A 59 3.38 12.68 -2.83
CA ASP A 59 2.54 13.87 -2.65
C ASP A 59 2.12 14.08 -1.19
N LEU A 60 2.13 13.01 -0.40
CA LEU A 60 1.76 12.98 1.01
C LEU A 60 2.98 12.83 1.94
N ALA A 61 4.21 13.00 1.45
CA ALA A 61 5.44 12.69 2.21
C ALA A 61 5.56 13.44 3.56
N ASN A 62 4.95 14.62 3.69
CA ASN A 62 4.92 15.42 4.92
C ASN A 62 3.73 15.10 5.85
N LYS A 63 2.98 14.04 5.57
CA LYS A 63 1.78 13.65 6.32
C LYS A 63 1.96 12.28 6.95
N LYS A 64 1.34 12.07 8.10
CA LYS A 64 1.15 10.72 8.63
C LYS A 64 0.03 10.02 7.86
N VAL A 65 0.41 9.07 7.00
CA VAL A 65 -0.48 8.35 6.08
C VAL A 65 -0.85 6.98 6.67
N LEU A 66 -2.13 6.61 6.59
CA LEU A 66 -2.61 5.24 6.76
C LEU A 66 -2.87 4.62 5.38
N VAL A 67 -2.19 3.52 5.05
CA VAL A 67 -2.48 2.73 3.85
C VAL A 67 -3.27 1.50 4.28
N HIS A 68 -4.42 1.24 3.66
CA HIS A 68 -5.21 0.04 3.93
C HIS A 68 -5.91 -0.51 2.68
N CYS A 69 -6.44 -1.72 2.83
CA CYS A 69 -7.33 -2.35 1.85
C CYS A 69 -8.43 -3.09 2.61
N GLN A 70 -8.83 -4.30 2.19
CA GLN A 70 -9.83 -5.11 2.92
C GLN A 70 -9.20 -5.85 4.10
N ILE A 71 -8.12 -6.61 3.85
CA ILE A 71 -7.47 -7.49 4.84
C ILE A 71 -5.94 -7.28 4.89
N ASN A 72 -5.50 -6.06 4.60
CA ASN A 72 -4.11 -5.60 4.66
C ASN A 72 -3.08 -6.28 3.71
N LEU A 73 -3.43 -7.29 2.91
CA LEU A 73 -2.48 -7.95 1.99
C LEU A 73 -1.87 -6.99 0.94
N ARG A 74 -2.74 -6.24 0.24
CA ARG A 74 -2.32 -5.25 -0.77
C ARG A 74 -1.50 -4.12 -0.13
N ALA A 75 -1.98 -3.64 1.03
CA ALA A 75 -1.43 -2.47 1.70
C ALA A 75 -0.06 -2.76 2.29
N SER A 76 0.13 -3.91 2.94
CA SER A 76 1.44 -4.33 3.45
C SER A 76 2.44 -4.50 2.29
N SER A 77 2.03 -5.16 1.20
CA SER A 77 2.89 -5.42 0.04
C SER A 77 3.30 -4.13 -0.68
N MET A 78 2.36 -3.23 -0.95
CA MET A 78 2.65 -1.93 -1.59
C MET A 78 3.51 -1.04 -0.69
N THR A 79 3.24 -1.02 0.62
CA THR A 79 4.04 -0.25 1.58
C THR A 79 5.47 -0.77 1.68
N PHE A 80 5.66 -2.09 1.66
CA PHE A 80 6.97 -2.72 1.56
C PHE A 80 7.72 -2.24 0.31
N LEU A 81 7.11 -2.40 -0.87
CA LEU A 81 7.73 -1.99 -2.13
C LEU A 81 8.10 -0.50 -2.12
N TYR A 82 7.24 0.38 -1.60
CA TYR A 82 7.54 1.81 -1.51
C TYR A 82 8.71 2.12 -0.58
N ARG A 83 8.73 1.54 0.63
CA ARG A 83 9.82 1.73 1.60
C ARG A 83 11.17 1.28 1.04
N THR A 84 11.18 0.16 0.33
CA THR A 84 12.41 -0.38 -0.27
C THR A 84 12.83 0.38 -1.53
N ILE A 85 11.93 0.58 -2.48
CA ILE A 85 12.24 1.15 -3.79
C ILE A 85 12.44 2.66 -3.73
N VAL A 86 11.53 3.37 -3.05
CA VAL A 86 11.54 4.83 -2.96
C VAL A 86 12.28 5.28 -1.71
N GLY A 87 11.92 4.72 -0.56
CA GLY A 87 12.52 5.05 0.73
C GLY A 87 13.95 4.56 0.92
N LYS A 88 14.44 3.67 0.04
CA LYS A 88 15.76 3.03 0.12
C LYS A 88 16.04 2.35 1.46
N GLU A 89 14.98 1.93 2.14
CA GLU A 89 15.10 1.17 3.37
C GLU A 89 15.61 -0.24 3.08
N ASP A 90 16.30 -0.83 4.06
CA ASP A 90 16.72 -2.22 4.00
C ASP A 90 15.50 -3.13 3.68
N PRO A 91 15.56 -3.95 2.61
CA PRO A 91 14.44 -4.78 2.20
C PRO A 91 13.96 -5.74 3.29
N GLN A 92 14.85 -6.30 4.09
CA GLN A 92 14.51 -7.24 5.16
C GLN A 92 13.72 -6.52 6.26
N VAL A 93 14.16 -5.32 6.66
CA VAL A 93 13.45 -4.48 7.65
C VAL A 93 12.10 -4.02 7.11
N ALA A 94 12.05 -3.65 5.82
CA ALA A 94 10.83 -3.21 5.17
C ALA A 94 9.81 -4.36 5.01
N PHE A 95 10.27 -5.60 4.84
CA PHE A 95 9.44 -6.79 4.62
C PHE A 95 8.89 -7.41 5.92
N ALA A 96 9.58 -7.29 7.06
CA ALA A 96 9.16 -7.89 8.33
C ALA A 96 7.69 -7.62 8.74
N PRO A 97 7.08 -6.43 8.50
CA PRO A 97 5.66 -6.21 8.74
C PRO A 97 4.74 -6.99 7.80
N VAL A 98 5.17 -7.28 6.57
CA VAL A 98 4.41 -8.09 5.60
C VAL A 98 4.25 -9.51 6.14
N GLU A 99 5.33 -10.12 6.64
CA GLU A 99 5.34 -11.49 7.17
C GLU A 99 4.38 -11.69 8.35
N LYS A 100 4.19 -10.64 9.16
CA LYS A 100 3.22 -10.66 10.28
C LYS A 100 1.76 -10.64 9.81
N VAL A 101 1.52 -10.23 8.56
CA VAL A 101 0.19 -10.16 7.96
C VAL A 101 -0.07 -11.42 7.14
N TRP A 102 0.89 -11.82 6.29
CA TRP A 102 0.77 -12.97 5.40
C TRP A 102 2.09 -13.31 4.71
N VAL A 103 2.10 -14.45 4.02
CA VAL A 103 3.14 -14.81 3.05
C VAL A 103 2.58 -14.56 1.64
N PRO A 104 3.09 -13.56 0.89
CA PRO A 104 2.70 -13.36 -0.49
C PRO A 104 2.92 -14.61 -1.34
N THR A 105 1.92 -14.98 -2.13
CA THR A 105 1.95 -16.15 -3.02
C THR A 105 1.34 -15.81 -4.38
N GLY A 106 1.61 -16.65 -5.39
CA GLY A 106 1.01 -16.53 -6.72
C GLY A 106 1.32 -15.19 -7.39
N VAL A 107 0.28 -14.44 -7.79
CA VAL A 107 0.44 -13.18 -8.53
C VAL A 107 1.15 -12.09 -7.71
N TRP A 108 1.01 -12.08 -6.39
CA TRP A 108 1.64 -11.08 -5.53
C TRP A 108 3.11 -11.34 -5.28
N GLN A 109 3.50 -12.60 -5.10
CA GLN A 109 4.90 -13.00 -5.07
C GLN A 109 5.61 -12.55 -6.34
N LYS A 110 5.09 -12.98 -7.51
CA LYS A 110 5.66 -12.62 -8.81
C LYS A 110 5.71 -11.11 -9.03
N PHE A 111 4.68 -10.39 -8.59
CA PHE A 111 4.63 -8.93 -8.68
C PHE A 111 5.73 -8.27 -7.84
N ILE A 112 5.89 -8.69 -6.58
CA ILE A 112 6.93 -8.17 -5.68
C ILE A 112 8.32 -8.42 -6.27
N GLU A 113 8.63 -9.65 -6.67
CA GLU A 113 9.89 -10.02 -7.29
C GLU A 113 10.18 -9.18 -8.53
N THR A 114 9.17 -8.99 -9.38
CA THR A 114 9.29 -8.18 -10.60
C THR A 114 9.61 -6.72 -10.28
N GLN A 115 8.94 -6.13 -9.30
CA GLN A 115 9.19 -4.74 -8.89
C GLN A 115 10.57 -4.54 -8.28
N LEU A 116 11.02 -5.44 -7.40
CA LEU A 116 12.36 -5.39 -6.81
C LEU A 116 13.44 -5.53 -7.90
N LYS A 117 13.31 -6.52 -8.79
CA LYS A 117 14.24 -6.76 -9.90
C LYS A 117 14.30 -5.57 -10.86
N ALA A 118 13.15 -5.01 -11.24
CA ALA A 118 13.08 -3.84 -12.12
C ALA A 118 13.78 -2.60 -11.52
N ASN A 119 13.90 -2.54 -10.19
CA ASN A 119 14.57 -1.46 -9.46
C ASN A 119 15.97 -1.84 -8.96
N GLY A 120 16.54 -2.95 -9.44
CA GLY A 120 17.91 -3.37 -9.12
C GLY A 120 18.12 -3.82 -7.67
N ILE A 121 17.06 -4.19 -6.95
CA ILE A 121 17.14 -4.64 -5.56
C ILE A 121 17.25 -6.16 -5.54
N MET A 122 18.36 -6.67 -4.99
CA MET A 122 18.57 -8.10 -4.77
C MET A 122 18.07 -8.46 -3.38
N PHE A 123 16.83 -8.96 -3.31
CA PHE A 123 16.23 -9.47 -2.07
C PHE A 123 15.28 -10.59 -2.46
N ASP A 124 15.42 -11.74 -1.80
CA ASP A 124 14.50 -12.88 -1.94
C ASP A 124 13.67 -12.99 -0.65
N PRO A 125 12.39 -12.59 -0.67
CA PRO A 125 11.52 -12.68 0.50
C PRO A 125 10.95 -14.08 0.75
N PHE A 126 11.17 -15.06 -0.14
CA PHE A 126 10.40 -16.30 -0.24
C PHE A 126 11.23 -17.58 -0.20
#